data_AF-A0A7W7YBM9-F1
#
_entry.id   AF-A0A7W7YBM9-F1
#
_cell.length_a   1.000
_cell.length_b   1.000
_cell.length_c   1.000
_cell.angle_alpha   90.00
_cell.angle_beta   90.00
_cell.angle_gamma   90.00
#
_symmetry.space_group_name_H-M   'P 1'
#
loop_
_entity.id
_entity.type
_entity.pdbx_description
1 polymer ?
#
loop_
_entity_poly.entity_id
_entity_poly.type
_entity_poly.pdbx_seq_one_letter_code
_entity_poly.pdbx_strand_id
1 'polypeptide(L)'
;MQDITPNPTPRERASQLINDYARKRAALIAVTSQTQAEITALTAALNKVASPYQLELDQLEAEAKQLALEHGDDIFADARTLIENGYCLGIRETSAVQVEDEEVAIQMLQRDVKVAETNKATETALACNACLRVHVELDREYIARHYDEAPAWFDQYGIKMVDKVSASLKPAPKPRAKKSTAKLATKEAAELASMKEAA
;
A
#
# COMPACT_ATOMS: atom_id res chain seq x y z
N MET A 1 6.38 -49.42 -55.12
CA MET A 1 7.62 -48.94 -54.47
C MET A 1 7.20 -47.94 -53.42
N GLN A 2 7.30 -48.30 -52.14
CA GLN A 2 6.98 -47.37 -51.04
C GLN A 2 8.23 -46.52 -50.82
N ASP A 3 8.13 -45.22 -51.11
CA ASP A 3 9.18 -44.26 -50.76
C ASP A 3 9.22 -44.13 -49.24
N ILE A 4 10.14 -44.87 -48.62
CA ILE A 4 10.47 -44.75 -47.20
C ILE A 4 11.28 -43.47 -47.07
N THR A 5 10.63 -42.32 -46.86
CA THR A 5 11.34 -41.12 -46.45
C THR A 5 12.05 -41.42 -45.12
N PRO A 6 13.38 -41.25 -45.02
CA PRO A 6 14.12 -41.54 -43.81
C PRO A 6 13.59 -40.71 -42.65
N ASN A 7 13.48 -41.33 -41.47
CA ASN A 7 13.07 -40.64 -40.26
C ASN A 7 14.03 -39.48 -40.00
N PRO A 8 13.55 -38.23 -39.88
CA PRO A 8 14.41 -37.07 -39.79
C PRO A 8 15.30 -37.18 -38.55
N THR A 9 16.57 -36.84 -38.71
CA THR A 9 17.49 -36.76 -37.57
C THR A 9 16.95 -35.75 -36.54
N PRO A 10 17.29 -35.88 -35.25
CA PRO A 10 16.82 -34.93 -34.23
C PRO A 10 17.11 -33.46 -34.58
N ARG A 11 18.23 -33.21 -35.28
CA ARG A 11 18.61 -31.87 -35.77
C ARG A 11 17.67 -31.37 -36.87
N GLU A 12 17.31 -32.21 -37.83
CA GLU A 12 16.38 -31.84 -38.90
C GLU A 12 14.97 -31.60 -38.36
N ARG A 13 14.52 -32.43 -37.41
CA ARG A 13 13.24 -32.25 -36.72
C ARG A 13 13.21 -30.93 -35.93
N ALA A 14 14.29 -30.58 -35.23
CA ALA A 14 14.40 -29.31 -34.53
C ALA A 14 14.31 -28.12 -35.49
N SER A 15 15.04 -28.18 -36.62
CA SER A 15 14.98 -27.14 -37.66
C SER A 15 13.58 -26.99 -38.26
N GLN A 16 12.87 -28.11 -38.52
CA GLN A 16 11.49 -28.08 -39.01
C GLN A 16 10.55 -27.41 -38.00
N LEU A 17 10.63 -27.79 -36.72
CA LEU A 17 9.79 -27.20 -35.67
C LEU A 17 10.03 -25.69 -35.51
N ILE A 18 11.29 -25.23 -35.59
CA ILE A 18 11.61 -23.79 -35.51
C ILE A 18 11.01 -23.04 -36.70
N ASN A 19 11.13 -23.59 -37.92
CA ASN A 19 10.57 -22.97 -39.12
C ASN A 19 9.04 -22.95 -39.09
N ASP A 20 8.41 -24.04 -38.65
CA ASP A 20 6.95 -24.11 -38.52
C ASP A 20 6.44 -23.16 -37.43
N TYR A 21 7.15 -23.05 -36.31
CA TYR A 21 6.85 -22.06 -35.27
C TYR A 21 6.96 -20.63 -35.82
N ALA A 22 8.03 -20.31 -36.56
CA ALA A 22 8.22 -18.99 -37.15
C ALA A 22 7.09 -18.66 -38.15
N ARG A 23 6.70 -19.60 -39.00
CA ARG A 23 5.58 -19.44 -39.95
C ARG A 23 4.25 -19.26 -39.24
N LYS A 24 3.93 -20.09 -38.25
CA LYS A 24 2.68 -19.98 -37.48
C LYS A 24 2.63 -18.68 -36.69
N ARG A 25 3.76 -18.22 -36.13
CA ARG A 25 3.86 -16.94 -35.43
C ARG A 25 3.67 -15.76 -36.38
N ALA A 26 4.26 -15.80 -37.57
CA ALA A 26 4.04 -14.78 -38.59
C ALA A 26 2.58 -14.74 -39.05
N ALA A 27 1.94 -15.90 -39.27
CA ALA A 27 0.52 -15.98 -39.61
C ALA A 27 -0.37 -15.45 -38.48
N LEU A 28 -0.07 -15.79 -37.22
CA LEU A 28 -0.79 -15.27 -36.06
C LEU A 28 -0.68 -13.75 -35.98
N ILE A 29 0.52 -13.18 -36.16
CA ILE A 29 0.73 -11.73 -36.18
C ILE A 29 -0.05 -11.09 -37.33
N ALA A 30 -0.02 -11.68 -38.52
CA ALA A 30 -0.75 -11.15 -39.68
C ALA A 30 -2.27 -11.12 -39.45
N VAL A 31 -2.83 -12.14 -38.81
CA VAL A 31 -4.28 -12.20 -38.51
C VAL A 31 -4.67 -11.28 -37.35
N THR A 32 -3.79 -11.09 -36.37
CA THR A 32 -4.10 -10.30 -35.15
C THR A 32 -3.74 -8.83 -35.25
N SER A 33 -2.87 -8.43 -36.18
CA SER A 33 -2.38 -7.05 -36.32
C SER A 33 -3.49 -6.04 -36.56
N GLN A 34 -4.47 -6.39 -37.41
CA GLN A 34 -5.60 -5.52 -37.70
C GLN A 34 -6.51 -5.36 -36.48
N THR A 35 -6.90 -6.46 -35.83
CA THR A 35 -7.71 -6.41 -34.59
C THR A 35 -6.99 -5.64 -33.48
N GLN A 36 -5.67 -5.81 -33.35
CA GLN A 36 -4.88 -5.08 -32.35
C GLN A 36 -4.84 -3.57 -32.63
N ALA A 37 -4.74 -3.17 -33.91
CA ALA A 37 -4.81 -1.78 -34.31
C ALA A 37 -6.21 -1.19 -34.02
N GLU A 38 -7.28 -1.95 -34.30
CA GLU A 38 -8.66 -1.55 -34.00
C GLU A 38 -8.90 -1.41 -32.49
N ILE A 39 -8.45 -2.36 -31.67
CA ILE A 39 -8.52 -2.27 -30.19
C ILE A 39 -7.79 -1.01 -29.70
N THR A 40 -6.61 -0.74 -30.24
CA THR A 40 -5.80 0.44 -29.85
C THR A 40 -6.53 1.73 -30.22
N ALA A 41 -7.09 1.81 -31.43
CA ALA A 41 -7.86 2.96 -31.88
C ALA A 41 -9.13 3.18 -31.05
N LEU A 42 -9.88 2.11 -30.76
CA LEU A 42 -11.09 2.16 -29.93
C LEU A 42 -10.75 2.57 -28.49
N THR A 43 -9.65 2.05 -27.93
CA THR A 43 -9.18 2.44 -26.59
C THR A 43 -8.79 3.92 -26.56
N ALA A 44 -8.09 4.41 -27.59
CA ALA A 44 -7.74 5.83 -27.70
C ALA A 44 -8.98 6.72 -27.84
N ALA A 45 -9.97 6.31 -28.64
CA ALA A 45 -11.24 7.01 -28.79
C ALA A 45 -12.03 7.04 -27.46
N LEU A 46 -12.10 5.91 -26.76
CA LEU A 46 -12.73 5.81 -25.45
C LEU A 46 -12.05 6.74 -24.43
N ASN A 47 -10.72 6.70 -24.35
CA ASN A 47 -9.96 7.57 -23.45
C ASN A 47 -10.17 9.05 -23.78
N LYS A 48 -10.26 9.40 -25.07
CA LYS A 48 -10.54 10.78 -25.48
C LYS A 48 -11.92 11.26 -25.00
N VAL A 49 -12.94 10.39 -25.05
CA VAL A 49 -14.29 10.70 -24.58
C VAL A 49 -14.39 10.67 -23.06
N ALA A 50 -13.67 9.75 -22.41
CA ALA A 50 -13.67 9.59 -20.95
C ALA A 50 -12.83 10.67 -20.24
N SER A 51 -11.77 11.17 -20.87
CA SER A 51 -10.85 12.16 -20.31
C SER A 51 -11.52 13.38 -19.66
N PRO A 52 -12.52 14.06 -20.26
CA PRO A 52 -13.19 15.18 -19.60
C PRO A 52 -13.94 14.76 -18.33
N TYR A 53 -14.61 13.61 -18.34
CA TYR A 53 -15.30 13.10 -17.15
C TYR A 53 -14.33 12.67 -16.05
N GLN A 54 -13.18 12.09 -16.42
CA GLN A 54 -12.14 11.77 -15.45
C GLN A 54 -11.59 13.04 -14.80
N LEU A 55 -11.34 14.09 -15.58
CA LEU A 55 -10.88 15.37 -15.06
C LEU A 55 -11.91 16.01 -14.12
N GLU A 56 -13.19 15.99 -14.48
CA GLU A 56 -14.28 16.51 -13.66
C GLU A 56 -14.41 15.71 -12.34
N LEU A 57 -14.30 14.38 -12.39
CA LEU A 57 -14.27 13.54 -11.19
C LEU A 57 -13.07 13.84 -10.29
N ASP A 58 -11.88 14.02 -10.88
CA ASP A 58 -10.66 14.34 -10.13
C ASP A 58 -10.79 15.72 -9.45
N GLN A 59 -11.43 16.70 -10.11
CA GLN A 59 -11.71 18.03 -9.56
C GLN A 59 -12.72 17.95 -8.40
N LEU A 60 -13.83 17.24 -8.58
CA LEU A 60 -14.83 17.04 -7.53
C LEU A 60 -14.24 16.29 -6.33
N GLU A 61 -13.40 15.29 -6.56
CA GLU A 61 -12.71 14.56 -5.48
C GLU A 61 -11.74 15.48 -4.73
N ALA A 62 -11.01 16.35 -5.42
CA ALA A 62 -10.12 17.32 -4.80
C ALA A 62 -10.90 18.34 -3.95
N GLU A 63 -11.99 18.89 -4.47
CA GLU A 63 -12.86 19.82 -3.76
C GLU A 63 -13.49 19.18 -2.52
N ALA A 64 -14.04 17.96 -2.65
CA ALA A 64 -14.61 17.22 -1.52
C ALA A 64 -13.58 16.92 -0.42
N LYS A 65 -12.33 16.59 -0.80
CA LYS A 65 -11.23 16.39 0.16
C LYS A 65 -10.84 17.70 0.83
N GLN A 66 -10.77 18.80 0.09
CA GLN A 66 -10.43 20.10 0.65
C GLN A 66 -11.49 20.55 1.66
N LEU A 67 -12.78 20.46 1.31
CA LEU A 67 -13.88 20.75 2.21
C LEU A 67 -13.83 19.87 3.47
N ALA A 68 -13.53 18.58 3.31
CA ALA A 68 -13.36 17.70 4.46
C ALA A 68 -12.21 18.13 5.39
N LEU A 69 -11.09 18.61 4.84
CA LEU A 69 -9.96 19.07 5.65
C LEU A 69 -10.23 20.41 6.33
N GLU A 70 -10.94 21.33 5.68
CA GLU A 70 -11.22 22.67 6.19
C GLU A 70 -12.41 22.71 7.17
N HIS A 71 -13.44 21.90 6.90
CA HIS A 71 -14.71 21.89 7.62
C HIS A 71 -15.04 20.51 8.20
N GLY A 72 -14.03 19.71 8.51
CA GLY A 72 -14.21 18.33 8.97
C GLY A 72 -15.14 18.21 10.18
N ASP A 73 -15.00 19.10 11.16
CA ASP A 73 -15.81 19.08 12.37
C ASP A 73 -17.31 19.31 12.08
N ASP A 74 -17.63 20.16 11.10
CA ASP A 74 -19.01 20.44 10.69
C ASP A 74 -19.61 19.31 9.82
N ILE A 75 -18.79 18.68 8.97
CA ILE A 75 -19.22 17.68 7.99
C ILE A 75 -19.41 16.30 8.63
N PHE A 76 -18.49 15.89 9.50
CA PHE A 76 -18.46 14.53 10.02
C PHE A 76 -18.97 14.40 11.47
N ALA A 77 -19.17 15.52 12.18
CA ALA A 77 -19.49 15.54 13.62
C ALA A 77 -18.48 14.72 14.43
N ASP A 78 -18.91 13.96 15.45
CA ASP A 78 -18.03 13.11 16.28
C ASP A 78 -17.40 11.93 15.50
N ALA A 79 -17.90 11.63 14.30
CA ALA A 79 -17.33 10.61 13.43
C ALA A 79 -16.29 11.25 12.52
N ARG A 80 -15.28 10.51 12.06
CA ARG A 80 -14.32 11.01 11.05
C ARG A 80 -14.57 10.41 9.67
N THR A 81 -15.80 9.95 9.43
CA THR A 81 -16.20 9.31 8.18
C THR A 81 -17.66 9.55 7.86
N LEU A 82 -17.95 9.89 6.61
CA LEU A 82 -19.27 10.07 6.04
C LEU A 82 -19.46 9.03 4.93
N ILE A 83 -20.63 8.40 4.87
CA ILE A 83 -20.97 7.44 3.82
C ILE A 83 -22.22 7.93 3.10
N GLU A 84 -22.09 8.19 1.81
CA GLU A 84 -23.20 8.60 0.94
C GLU A 84 -23.11 7.88 -0.41
N ASN A 85 -24.25 7.46 -0.95
CA ASN A 85 -24.34 6.84 -2.28
C ASN A 85 -23.35 5.69 -2.54
N GLY A 86 -22.99 4.93 -1.50
CA GLY A 86 -22.05 3.81 -1.60
C GLY A 86 -20.56 4.21 -1.61
N TYR A 87 -20.26 5.48 -1.42
CA TYR A 87 -18.91 6.01 -1.20
C TYR A 87 -18.72 6.41 0.25
N CYS A 88 -17.47 6.31 0.71
CA CYS A 88 -17.03 6.69 2.04
C CYS A 88 -15.98 7.78 1.89
N LEU A 89 -16.28 8.94 2.44
CA LEU A 89 -15.33 10.02 2.65
C LEU A 89 -14.87 9.95 4.10
N GLY A 90 -13.56 9.89 4.32
CA GLY A 90 -13.00 9.80 5.67
C GLY A 90 -11.81 10.71 5.86
N ILE A 91 -11.74 11.34 7.03
CA ILE A 91 -10.57 12.03 7.54
C ILE A 91 -9.78 11.06 8.40
N ARG A 92 -8.49 10.97 8.13
CA ARG A 92 -7.53 10.31 8.99
C ARG A 92 -6.53 11.33 9.47
N GLU A 93 -6.36 11.36 10.78
CA GLU A 93 -5.23 12.02 11.42
C GLU A 93 -4.17 10.99 11.75
N THR A 94 -2.94 11.32 11.43
CA THR A 94 -1.76 10.55 11.81
C THR A 94 -0.71 11.52 12.26
N SER A 95 -0.11 11.27 13.42
CA SER A 95 1.11 11.94 13.82
C SER A 95 2.30 11.28 13.09
N ALA A 96 3.22 12.09 12.58
CA ALA A 96 4.42 11.62 11.91
C ALA A 96 5.63 12.43 12.32
N VAL A 97 6.77 11.75 12.46
CA VAL A 97 8.06 12.42 12.70
C VAL A 97 8.50 13.14 11.43
N GLN A 98 8.74 14.45 11.54
CA GLN A 98 9.36 15.27 10.52
C GLN A 98 10.71 15.79 11.03
N VAL A 99 11.68 15.81 10.14
CA VAL A 99 13.05 16.26 10.41
C VAL A 99 13.36 17.39 9.44
N GLU A 100 13.94 18.48 9.94
CA GLU A 100 14.26 19.66 9.12
C GLU A 100 15.37 19.35 8.10
N ASP A 101 16.47 18.77 8.59
CA ASP A 101 17.57 18.26 7.78
C ASP A 101 18.05 16.92 8.38
N GLU A 102 17.71 15.84 7.69
CA GLU A 102 17.98 14.48 8.17
C GLU A 102 19.48 14.18 8.24
N GLU A 103 20.29 14.70 7.30
CA GLU A 103 21.74 14.49 7.31
C GLU A 103 22.39 15.22 8.49
N VAL A 104 21.99 16.46 8.73
CA VAL A 104 22.51 17.25 9.86
C VAL A 104 22.09 16.63 11.19
N ALA A 105 20.84 16.22 11.34
CA ALA A 105 20.35 15.57 12.56
C ALA A 105 21.14 14.29 12.87
N ILE A 106 21.39 13.45 11.85
CA ILE A 106 22.21 12.24 11.99
C ILE A 106 23.64 12.58 12.42
N GLN A 107 24.28 13.58 11.79
CA GLN A 107 25.64 14.00 12.14
C GLN A 107 25.74 14.51 13.59
N MET A 108 24.74 15.29 14.04
CA MET A 108 24.69 15.80 15.41
C MET A 108 24.52 14.66 16.42
N LEU A 109 23.58 13.74 16.17
CA LEU A 109 23.39 12.57 17.03
C LEU A 109 24.65 11.69 17.09
N GLN A 110 25.32 11.45 15.95
CA GLN A 110 26.57 10.69 15.91
C GLN A 110 27.71 11.39 16.69
N ARG A 111 27.79 12.73 16.62
CA ARG A 111 28.75 13.50 17.41
C ARG A 111 28.48 13.34 18.90
N ASP A 112 27.22 13.44 19.31
CA ASP A 112 26.83 13.35 20.71
C ASP A 112 27.00 11.95 21.29
N VAL A 113 26.79 10.89 20.49
CA VAL A 113 27.17 9.51 20.88
C VAL A 113 28.65 9.44 21.22
N LYS A 114 29.53 9.95 20.35
CA LYS A 114 30.99 9.93 20.59
C LYS A 114 31.37 10.71 21.86
N VAL A 115 30.78 11.89 22.05
CA VAL A 115 31.02 12.70 23.26
C VAL A 115 30.53 11.97 24.51
N ALA A 116 29.35 11.38 24.48
CA ALA A 116 28.75 10.67 25.59
C ALA A 116 29.53 9.40 25.97
N GLU A 117 30.05 8.65 24.98
CA GLU A 117 30.95 7.51 25.20
C GLU A 117 32.24 7.92 25.90
N THR A 118 32.85 9.05 25.49
CA THR A 118 34.07 9.57 26.15
C THR A 118 33.82 10.09 27.56
N ASN A 119 32.65 10.69 27.81
CA ASN A 119 32.26 11.26 29.10
C ASN A 119 31.54 10.26 30.03
N LYS A 120 31.42 8.98 29.64
CA LYS A 120 30.67 7.93 30.36
C LYS A 120 29.18 8.25 30.59
N ALA A 121 28.58 9.12 29.79
CA ALA A 121 27.15 9.42 29.83
C ALA A 121 26.39 8.32 29.06
N THR A 122 26.15 7.17 29.70
CA THR A 122 25.59 5.99 29.03
C THR A 122 24.15 6.21 28.54
N GLU A 123 23.37 7.01 29.24
CA GLU A 123 21.95 7.22 28.94
C GLU A 123 21.74 8.06 27.68
N THR A 124 22.48 9.18 27.54
CA THR A 124 22.45 10.00 26.31
C THR A 124 23.00 9.23 25.12
N ALA A 125 24.08 8.47 25.29
CA ALA A 125 24.61 7.62 24.23
C ALA A 125 23.61 6.55 23.78
N LEU A 126 22.86 5.97 24.73
CA LEU A 126 21.83 4.98 24.45
C LEU A 126 20.64 5.60 23.72
N ALA A 127 20.17 6.77 24.16
CA ALA A 127 19.06 7.48 23.52
C ALA A 127 19.41 7.88 22.07
N CYS A 128 20.60 8.44 21.84
CA CYS A 128 21.04 8.79 20.49
C CYS A 128 21.23 7.56 19.60
N ASN A 129 21.75 6.45 20.14
CA ASN A 129 21.86 5.19 19.38
C ASN A 129 20.48 4.59 19.07
N ALA A 130 19.53 4.64 20.01
CA ALA A 130 18.17 4.17 19.79
C ALA A 130 17.44 5.01 18.72
N CYS A 131 17.79 6.29 18.59
CA CYS A 131 17.33 7.14 17.49
C CYS A 131 17.95 6.79 16.13
N LEU A 132 18.95 5.89 16.04
CA LEU A 132 19.64 5.53 14.80
C LEU A 132 19.38 4.05 14.46
N ARG A 133 18.78 3.78 13.29
CA ARG A 133 18.38 2.42 12.90
C ARG A 133 19.56 1.49 12.62
N VAL A 134 20.57 1.97 11.87
CA VAL A 134 21.86 1.30 11.58
C VAL A 134 22.89 2.38 11.20
N HIS A 135 23.10 3.40 12.05
CA HIS A 135 23.99 4.55 11.83
C HIS A 135 23.75 5.45 10.59
N VAL A 136 22.80 5.14 9.69
CA VAL A 136 22.54 5.91 8.45
C VAL A 136 21.12 6.49 8.35
N GLU A 137 20.18 6.06 9.21
CA GLU A 137 18.78 6.50 9.17
C GLU A 137 18.27 6.72 10.60
N LEU A 138 17.31 7.62 10.75
CA LEU A 138 16.64 7.86 12.03
C LEU A 138 15.57 6.79 12.32
N ASP A 139 15.54 6.28 13.55
CA ASP A 139 14.48 5.44 14.06
C ASP A 139 13.27 6.31 14.44
N ARG A 140 12.42 6.56 13.44
CA ARG A 140 11.19 7.34 13.59
C ARG A 140 10.19 6.66 14.53
N GLU A 141 10.28 5.34 14.73
CA GLU A 141 9.39 4.63 15.63
C GLU A 141 9.77 4.86 17.09
N TYR A 142 11.08 4.83 17.39
CA TYR A 142 11.58 5.22 18.71
C TYR A 142 11.20 6.66 19.05
N ILE A 143 11.45 7.60 18.13
CA ILE A 143 11.13 9.03 18.30
C ILE A 143 9.63 9.20 18.57
N ALA A 144 8.76 8.60 17.75
CA ALA A 144 7.32 8.75 17.91
C ALA A 144 6.79 8.25 19.27
N ARG A 145 7.42 7.23 19.86
CA ARG A 145 7.00 6.68 21.17
C ARG A 145 7.45 7.53 22.36
N HIS A 146 8.54 8.27 22.24
CA HIS A 146 9.16 8.99 23.36
C HIS A 146 9.16 10.52 23.19
N TYR A 147 8.63 11.05 22.08
CA TYR A 147 8.61 12.48 21.81
C TYR A 147 7.91 13.27 22.93
N ASP A 148 6.79 12.78 23.45
CA ASP A 148 6.01 13.45 24.49
C ASP A 148 6.76 13.55 25.84
N GLU A 149 7.73 12.66 26.08
CA GLU A 149 8.52 12.64 27.31
C GLU A 149 9.58 13.73 27.34
N ALA A 150 10.14 14.08 26.17
CA ALA A 150 11.25 15.03 26.05
C ALA A 150 11.23 15.80 24.71
N PRO A 151 10.19 16.57 24.39
CA PRO A 151 10.05 17.23 23.09
C PRO A 151 11.20 18.21 22.83
N ALA A 152 11.57 19.00 23.85
CA ALA A 152 12.69 19.95 23.76
C ALA A 152 14.05 19.29 23.44
N TRP A 153 14.23 18.01 23.83
CA TRP A 153 15.44 17.26 23.49
C TRP A 153 15.47 16.89 22.00
N PHE A 154 14.33 16.45 21.44
CA PHE A 154 14.22 16.16 20.01
C PHE A 154 14.30 17.42 19.15
N ASP A 155 13.72 18.53 19.63
CA ASP A 155 13.73 19.82 18.93
C ASP A 155 15.17 20.35 18.74
N GLN A 156 16.09 20.08 19.67
CA GLN A 156 17.53 20.39 19.52
C GLN A 156 18.15 19.78 18.25
N TYR A 157 17.63 18.65 17.79
CA TYR A 157 18.10 17.94 16.60
C TYR A 157 17.24 18.24 15.36
N GLY A 158 16.32 19.22 15.44
CA GLY A 158 15.40 19.56 14.36
C GLY A 158 14.36 18.45 14.09
N ILE A 159 14.07 17.63 15.09
CA ILE A 159 13.12 16.51 15.02
C ILE A 159 11.84 16.93 15.71
N LYS A 160 10.71 16.87 15.00
CA LYS A 160 9.39 17.24 15.53
C LYS A 160 8.31 16.25 15.16
N MET A 161 7.29 16.14 16.00
CA MET A 161 6.05 15.45 15.67
C MET A 161 5.10 16.43 14.98
N VAL A 162 4.60 16.03 13.82
CA VAL A 162 3.62 16.82 13.05
C VAL A 162 2.37 15.99 12.85
N ASP A 163 1.24 16.54 13.28
CA ASP A 163 -0.07 15.98 12.98
C ASP A 163 -0.41 16.24 11.51
N LYS A 164 -0.63 15.15 10.78
CA LYS A 164 -1.04 15.18 9.39
C LYS A 164 -2.50 14.76 9.31
N VAL A 165 -3.32 15.67 8.83
CA VAL A 165 -4.71 15.40 8.48
C VAL A 165 -4.75 15.03 7.00
N SER A 166 -5.43 13.94 6.67
CA SER A 166 -5.60 13.47 5.30
C SER A 166 -7.04 13.05 5.05
N ALA A 167 -7.60 13.44 3.91
CA ALA A 167 -8.92 13.02 3.47
C ALA A 167 -8.82 11.95 2.37
N SER A 168 -9.67 10.92 2.43
CA SER A 168 -9.73 9.89 1.42
C SER A 168 -11.17 9.58 1.03
N LEU A 169 -11.42 9.53 -0.29
CA LEU A 169 -12.70 9.12 -0.87
C LEU A 169 -12.53 7.71 -1.45
N LYS A 170 -13.30 6.74 -0.97
CA LYS A 170 -13.21 5.34 -1.40
C LYS A 170 -14.60 4.72 -1.49
N PRO A 171 -14.79 3.65 -2.28
CA PRO A 171 -16.00 2.84 -2.17
C PRO A 171 -16.20 2.39 -0.73
N ALA A 172 -17.43 2.45 -0.25
CA ALA A 172 -17.75 2.05 1.12
C ALA A 172 -17.33 0.59 1.35
N PRO A 173 -16.68 0.27 2.49
CA PRO A 173 -16.38 -1.11 2.84
C PRO A 173 -17.69 -1.91 2.86
N LYS A 174 -17.70 -3.07 2.19
CA LYS A 174 -18.86 -3.97 2.27
C LYS A 174 -19.16 -4.24 3.75
N PRO A 175 -20.42 -4.11 4.20
CA PRO A 175 -20.75 -4.37 5.59
C PRO A 175 -20.25 -5.77 5.95
N ARG A 176 -19.43 -5.88 7.00
CA ARG A 176 -19.01 -7.18 7.53
C ARG A 176 -20.30 -7.91 7.88
N ALA A 177 -20.63 -8.95 7.13
CA ALA A 177 -21.72 -9.84 7.50
C ALA A 177 -21.49 -10.23 8.96
N LYS A 178 -22.46 -9.93 9.84
CA LYS A 178 -22.42 -10.44 11.22
C LYS A 178 -22.20 -11.94 11.08
N LYS A 179 -21.08 -12.46 11.61
CA LYS A 179 -20.93 -13.91 11.81
C LYS A 179 -22.14 -14.31 12.62
N SER A 180 -23.10 -14.97 11.99
CA SER A 180 -24.26 -15.50 12.69
C SER A 180 -23.71 -16.38 13.81
N THR A 181 -24.11 -16.07 15.04
CA THR A 181 -23.80 -16.82 16.27
C THR A 181 -24.36 -18.25 16.24
N ALA A 182 -24.97 -18.67 15.12
CA ALA A 182 -25.46 -20.02 14.87
C ALA A 182 -24.36 -21.12 14.93
N LYS A 183 -23.07 -20.75 14.82
CA LYS A 183 -21.97 -21.71 14.93
C LYS A 183 -21.42 -21.93 16.36
N LEU A 184 -21.84 -21.13 17.35
CA LEU A 184 -21.51 -21.40 18.76
C LEU A 184 -22.56 -22.31 19.42
N ALA A 185 -23.85 -22.14 19.09
CA ALA A 185 -24.93 -22.95 19.65
C ALA A 185 -24.90 -24.43 19.19
N THR A 186 -24.28 -24.74 18.05
CA THR A 186 -24.14 -26.13 17.56
C THR A 186 -23.00 -26.89 18.24
N LYS A 187 -22.08 -26.22 18.94
CA LYS A 187 -20.99 -26.89 19.66
C LYS A 187 -21.40 -27.27 21.09
N GLU A 188 -22.12 -26.39 21.79
CA GLU A 188 -22.66 -26.70 23.13
C GLU A 188 -23.79 -27.74 23.09
N ALA A 189 -24.62 -27.78 22.04
CA ALA A 189 -25.65 -28.81 21.89
C ALA A 189 -25.06 -30.21 21.60
N ALA A 190 -23.90 -30.28 20.93
CA ALA A 190 -23.22 -31.56 20.65
C ALA A 190 -22.48 -32.12 21.87
N GLU A 191 -21.93 -31.27 22.74
CA GLU A 191 -21.27 -31.71 23.98
C GLU A 191 -22.28 -32.21 25.04
N LEU A 192 -23.47 -31.60 25.14
CA LEU A 192 -24.49 -32.05 26.10
C LEU A 192 -25.19 -33.35 25.71
N ALA A 193 -25.24 -33.69 24.41
CA ALA A 193 -25.75 -34.96 23.92
C ALA A 193 -24.77 -36.12 24.18
N SER A 194 -23.47 -35.85 24.05
CA SER A 194 -22.39 -36.82 24.33
C SER A 194 -22.33 -37.27 25.80
N MET A 195 -22.67 -36.40 26.75
CA MET A 195 -22.65 -36.76 28.19
C MET A 195 -23.91 -37.51 28.68
N LYS A 196 -25.00 -37.54 27.90
CA LYS A 196 -26.22 -38.30 28.27
C LYS A 196 -26.26 -39.72 27.72
N GLU A 197 -25.34 -40.09 26.84
CA GLU A 197 -25.22 -41.45 26.30
C GLU A 197 -24.14 -42.28 27.02
N ALA A 198 -23.40 -41.67 27.97
CA ALA A 198 -22.33 -42.31 28.74
C ALA A 198 -22.62 -42.38 30.26
N ALA A 199 -23.87 -42.16 30.68
CA ALA A 199 -24.36 -42.36 32.05
C ALA A 199 -25.56 -43.32 32.02
#